data_AF-A0AAJ5X4H3-F1
#
_entry.id   AF-A0AAJ5X4H3-F1
#
_cell.length_a   1.000
_cell.length_b   1.000
_cell.length_c   1.000
_cell.angle_alpha   90.00
_cell.angle_beta   90.00
_cell.angle_gamma   90.00
#
_symmetry.space_group_name_H-M   'P 1'
#
loop_
_entity.id
_entity.type
_entity.pdbx_description
1 polymer ?
#
loop_
_entity_poly.entity_id
_entity_poly.type
_entity_poly.pdbx_seq_one_letter_code
_entity_poly.pdbx_strand_id
1 'polypeptide(L)'
;MSGHAGIKARLAVAALLLALFLGSFMPKAPPPQAQSQAAATISDITLYQHISSRIGHGQGYYAAAAQEQRRHGFPLRPFVTMRLPTMAWLNAAVDPRVALCLLLALTAILWLALPGLALWERVAVGLLVLAGSWQAFAAYSSWVHEYWAGLLLALSAAIYPRSAWLAIVAALAAVLIRELALPFLLLGAVFALSGRRWREAVGWGAAITVFAIALAAHAHEVTLVLLPGDRVSEGWLGLPGYATAIDRIAHQSPLGVLPPPVADTIAALAPVGWLGLRNRTGLFMCLYLIGMVAFLAIFPRDNNLFWGLIIAPAWLAGLAFLPRLAGWLARGGPLVEPVGARS
;
A
#
# COMPACT_ATOMS: atom_id res chain seq x y z
N MET A 1 -0.78 30.08 -24.35
CA MET A 1 -1.42 28.76 -24.11
C MET A 1 -1.15 28.18 -22.70
N SER A 2 -0.11 28.60 -21.97
CA SER A 2 0.22 28.08 -20.62
C SER A 2 -0.78 28.48 -19.51
N GLY A 3 -1.39 29.67 -19.59
CA GLY A 3 -2.31 30.18 -18.56
C GLY A 3 -3.59 29.35 -18.39
N HIS A 4 -4.18 28.88 -19.49
CA HIS A 4 -5.41 28.07 -19.47
C HIS A 4 -5.18 26.67 -18.89
N ALA A 5 -4.02 26.06 -19.18
CA ALA A 5 -3.65 24.77 -18.61
C ALA A 5 -3.43 24.85 -17.09
N GLY A 6 -2.81 25.94 -16.61
CA GLY A 6 -2.63 26.18 -15.17
C GLY A 6 -3.94 26.44 -14.41
N ILE A 7 -4.93 27.09 -15.05
CA ILE A 7 -6.26 27.27 -14.46
C ILE A 7 -7.00 25.93 -14.36
N LYS A 8 -7.05 25.15 -15.45
CA LYS A 8 -7.69 23.82 -15.47
C LYS A 8 -7.10 22.88 -14.40
N ALA A 9 -5.78 22.86 -14.26
CA ALA A 9 -5.12 22.03 -13.25
C ALA A 9 -5.51 22.43 -11.81
N ARG A 10 -5.58 23.73 -11.52
CA ARG A 10 -6.01 24.22 -10.20
C ARG A 10 -7.47 23.88 -9.91
N LEU A 11 -8.35 24.07 -10.88
CA LEU A 11 -9.76 23.69 -10.75
C LEU A 11 -9.91 22.19 -10.50
N ALA A 12 -9.14 21.35 -11.22
CA ALA A 12 -9.15 19.90 -11.00
C ALA A 12 -8.69 19.51 -9.60
N VAL A 13 -7.61 20.13 -9.09
CA VAL A 13 -7.12 19.88 -7.72
C VAL A 13 -8.11 20.38 -6.67
N ALA A 14 -8.70 21.56 -6.87
CA ALA A 14 -9.72 22.10 -5.96
C ALA A 14 -10.97 21.23 -5.93
N ALA A 15 -11.43 20.76 -7.10
CA ALA A 15 -12.56 19.84 -7.21
C ALA A 15 -12.25 18.50 -6.55
N LEU A 16 -11.03 17.97 -6.71
CA LEU A 16 -10.59 16.75 -6.04
C LEU A 16 -10.58 16.92 -4.52
N LEU A 17 -10.00 18.01 -4.00
CA LEU A 17 -10.01 18.32 -2.57
C LEU A 17 -11.43 18.40 -2.03
N LEU A 18 -12.32 19.10 -2.74
CA LEU A 18 -13.72 19.23 -2.35
C LEU A 18 -14.44 17.88 -2.37
N ALA A 19 -14.23 17.05 -3.40
CA ALA A 19 -14.85 15.73 -3.50
C ALA A 19 -14.38 14.79 -2.38
N LEU A 20 -13.07 14.79 -2.09
CA LEU A 20 -12.50 13.97 -1.01
C LEU A 20 -12.97 14.44 0.38
N PHE A 21 -13.10 15.75 0.57
CA PHE A 21 -13.65 16.35 1.78
C PHE A 21 -15.13 16.02 1.95
N LEU A 22 -15.98 16.31 0.96
CA LEU A 22 -17.42 16.01 1.05
C LEU A 22 -17.67 14.50 1.20
N GLY A 23 -16.88 13.68 0.52
CA GLY A 23 -16.95 12.23 0.62
C GLY A 23 -16.68 11.71 2.04
N SER A 24 -15.84 12.37 2.85
CA SER A 24 -15.51 11.88 4.20
C SER A 24 -16.66 12.06 5.20
N PHE A 25 -17.65 12.89 4.86
CA PHE A 25 -18.86 13.07 5.66
C PHE A 25 -20.03 12.19 5.20
N MET A 26 -19.83 11.35 4.17
CA MET A 26 -20.86 10.40 3.74
C MET A 26 -21.11 9.34 4.82
N PRO A 27 -22.32 8.74 4.87
CA PRO A 27 -22.62 7.66 5.80
C PRO A 27 -21.60 6.52 5.67
N LYS A 28 -21.05 6.10 6.81
CA LYS A 28 -20.13 4.96 6.89
C LYS A 28 -20.91 3.66 6.92
N ALA A 29 -20.32 2.60 6.39
CA ALA A 29 -20.88 1.27 6.50
C ALA A 29 -21.02 0.91 8.00
N PRO A 30 -22.10 0.22 8.39
CA PRO A 30 -22.26 -0.24 9.75
C PRO A 30 -21.08 -1.12 10.16
N PRO A 31 -20.73 -1.15 11.46
CA PRO A 31 -19.65 -1.98 11.94
C PRO A 31 -19.89 -3.46 11.60
N PRO A 32 -18.81 -4.24 11.41
CA PRO A 32 -18.92 -5.64 11.06
C PRO A 32 -19.83 -6.42 12.00
N GLN A 33 -20.77 -7.18 11.45
CA GLN A 33 -21.52 -8.14 12.26
C GLN A 33 -20.60 -9.31 12.62
N ALA A 34 -20.55 -9.68 13.90
CA ALA A 34 -19.66 -10.73 14.44
C ALA A 34 -19.82 -12.12 13.78
N GLN A 35 -20.89 -12.34 13.01
CA GLN A 35 -21.21 -13.63 12.39
C GLN A 35 -20.27 -14.02 11.24
N SER A 36 -19.62 -13.06 10.55
CA SER A 36 -18.76 -13.35 9.38
C SER A 36 -17.40 -13.99 9.74
N GLN A 37 -17.04 -14.06 11.03
CA GLN A 37 -15.79 -14.68 11.52
C GLN A 37 -15.99 -16.08 12.09
N ALA A 38 -17.22 -16.59 12.19
CA ALA A 38 -17.57 -17.78 12.99
C ALA A 38 -16.92 -19.11 12.55
N ALA A 39 -16.21 -19.14 11.42
CA ALA A 39 -15.59 -20.37 10.91
C ALA A 39 -14.12 -20.56 11.32
N ALA A 40 -13.36 -19.47 11.50
CA ALA A 40 -11.95 -19.57 11.81
C ALA A 40 -11.75 -19.70 13.32
N THR A 41 -11.04 -20.73 13.77
CA THR A 41 -10.84 -20.98 15.21
C THR A 41 -9.66 -20.19 15.80
N ILE A 42 -8.79 -19.64 14.97
CA ILE A 42 -7.64 -18.81 15.36
C ILE A 42 -7.57 -17.55 14.49
N SER A 43 -6.75 -16.58 14.90
CA SER A 43 -6.48 -15.37 14.11
C SER A 43 -5.56 -15.67 12.91
N ASP A 44 -5.64 -14.83 11.87
CA ASP A 44 -4.71 -14.84 10.72
C ASP A 44 -3.25 -14.78 11.17
N ILE A 45 -2.94 -13.97 12.20
CA ILE A 45 -1.58 -13.82 12.74
C ILE A 45 -1.08 -15.17 13.29
N THR A 46 -1.90 -15.84 14.09
CA THR A 46 -1.58 -17.15 14.66
C THR A 46 -1.40 -18.20 13.55
N LEU A 47 -2.25 -18.16 12.53
CA LEU A 47 -2.13 -19.03 11.35
C LEU A 47 -0.76 -18.86 10.67
N TYR A 48 -0.33 -17.63 10.38
CA TYR A 48 0.96 -17.38 9.72
C TYR A 48 2.18 -17.73 10.58
N GLN A 49 2.07 -17.57 11.91
CA GLN A 49 3.08 -18.04 12.86
C GLN A 49 3.26 -19.55 12.81
N HIS A 50 2.16 -20.31 12.82
CA HIS A 50 2.21 -21.77 12.73
C HIS A 50 2.82 -22.23 11.40
N ILE A 51 2.38 -21.63 10.28
CA ILE A 51 2.90 -21.97 8.94
C ILE A 51 4.42 -21.72 8.89
N SER A 52 4.88 -20.55 9.33
CA SER A 52 6.31 -20.20 9.28
C SER A 52 7.15 -21.07 10.20
N SER A 53 6.64 -21.42 11.38
CA SER A 53 7.29 -22.37 12.29
C SER A 53 7.48 -23.74 11.62
N ARG A 54 6.44 -24.27 10.96
CA ARG A 54 6.52 -25.57 10.26
C ARG A 54 7.52 -25.56 9.11
N ILE A 55 7.61 -24.45 8.38
CA ILE A 55 8.61 -24.25 7.33
C ILE A 55 10.02 -24.19 7.90
N GLY A 56 10.21 -23.52 9.04
CA GLY A 56 11.49 -23.51 9.77
C GLY A 56 11.95 -24.89 10.21
N HIS A 57 11.02 -25.84 10.40
CA HIS A 57 11.32 -27.26 10.66
C HIS A 57 11.44 -28.12 9.38
N GLY A 58 11.56 -27.50 8.20
CA GLY A 58 11.83 -28.18 6.94
C GLY A 58 10.60 -28.66 6.17
N GLN A 59 9.38 -28.29 6.57
CA GLN A 59 8.18 -28.66 5.81
C GLN A 59 7.96 -27.75 4.59
N GLY A 60 7.40 -28.32 3.52
CA GLY A 60 7.00 -27.54 2.34
C GLY A 60 5.85 -26.57 2.63
N TYR A 61 5.94 -25.36 2.08
CA TYR A 61 4.98 -24.27 2.32
C TYR A 61 3.52 -24.69 2.07
N TYR A 62 3.23 -25.23 0.88
CA TYR A 62 1.86 -25.54 0.46
C TYR A 62 1.20 -26.61 1.33
N ALA A 63 1.96 -27.65 1.71
CA ALA A 63 1.48 -28.69 2.60
C ALA A 63 1.19 -28.13 4.02
N ALA A 64 2.09 -27.31 4.56
CA ALA A 64 1.90 -26.69 5.87
C ALA A 64 0.69 -25.73 5.86
N ALA A 65 0.62 -24.84 4.87
CA ALA A 65 -0.47 -23.88 4.73
C ALA A 65 -1.83 -24.56 4.54
N ALA A 66 -1.93 -25.55 3.65
CA ALA A 66 -3.18 -26.27 3.42
C ALA A 66 -3.67 -26.99 4.68
N GLN A 67 -2.77 -27.63 5.43
CA GLN A 67 -3.13 -28.35 6.65
C GLN A 67 -3.57 -27.40 7.77
N GLU A 68 -2.85 -26.30 8.01
CA GLU A 68 -3.24 -25.31 9.02
C GLU A 68 -4.56 -24.63 8.67
N GLN A 69 -4.73 -24.23 7.40
CA GLN A 69 -5.97 -23.61 6.95
C GLN A 69 -7.18 -24.54 7.11
N ARG A 70 -7.04 -25.80 6.70
CA ARG A 70 -8.10 -26.81 6.83
C ARG A 70 -8.42 -27.12 8.30
N ARG A 71 -7.40 -27.27 9.13
CA ARG A 71 -7.54 -27.54 10.58
C ARG A 71 -8.30 -26.42 11.29
N HIS A 72 -8.07 -25.17 10.89
CA HIS A 72 -8.60 -24.00 11.56
C HIS A 72 -9.79 -23.35 10.85
N GLY A 73 -10.34 -23.96 9.80
CA GLY A 73 -11.56 -23.49 9.13
C GLY A 73 -11.35 -22.32 8.15
N PHE A 74 -10.11 -22.04 7.74
CA PHE A 74 -9.82 -21.04 6.72
C PHE A 74 -10.11 -21.56 5.32
N PRO A 75 -10.47 -20.69 4.36
CA PRO A 75 -10.69 -21.09 2.98
C PRO A 75 -9.38 -21.39 2.25
N LEU A 76 -9.41 -22.42 1.39
CA LEU A 76 -8.31 -22.76 0.47
C LEU A 76 -8.64 -22.41 -1.00
N ARG A 77 -9.87 -21.94 -1.27
CA ARG A 77 -10.33 -21.57 -2.61
C ARG A 77 -10.90 -20.15 -2.63
N PRO A 78 -10.65 -19.35 -3.67
CA PRO A 78 -9.70 -19.58 -4.76
C PRO A 78 -8.23 -19.51 -4.30
N PHE A 79 -7.27 -19.80 -5.18
CA PHE A 79 -5.85 -19.96 -4.78
C PHE A 79 -5.28 -18.79 -3.97
N VAL A 80 -5.77 -17.57 -4.19
CA VAL A 80 -5.37 -16.34 -3.48
C VAL A 80 -5.73 -16.33 -1.98
N THR A 81 -6.51 -17.28 -1.48
CA THR A 81 -6.76 -17.43 -0.04
C THR A 81 -5.58 -18.05 0.68
N MET A 82 -4.72 -18.77 -0.03
CA MET A 82 -3.37 -19.10 0.41
C MET A 82 -2.44 -17.95 0.00
N ARG A 83 -1.65 -17.43 0.95
CA ARG A 83 -0.76 -16.30 0.66
C ARG A 83 0.45 -16.75 -0.16
N LEU A 84 1.14 -15.78 -0.76
CA LEU A 84 2.41 -16.05 -1.40
C LEU A 84 3.44 -16.53 -0.37
N PRO A 85 4.29 -17.50 -0.72
CA PRO A 85 5.19 -18.15 0.23
C PRO A 85 6.36 -17.26 0.69
N THR A 86 6.67 -16.20 -0.05
CA THR A 86 7.85 -15.35 0.12
C THR A 86 8.02 -14.85 1.56
N MET A 87 6.94 -14.38 2.19
CA MET A 87 7.01 -13.87 3.56
C MET A 87 7.23 -14.98 4.58
N ALA A 88 6.62 -16.16 4.39
CA ALA A 88 6.81 -17.28 5.29
C ALA A 88 8.25 -17.83 5.21
N TRP A 89 8.84 -17.86 4.01
CA TRP A 89 10.27 -18.19 3.84
C TRP A 89 11.18 -17.17 4.50
N LEU A 90 10.89 -15.87 4.34
CA LEU A 90 11.66 -14.82 5.00
C LEU A 90 11.58 -14.95 6.53
N ASN A 91 10.37 -15.11 7.08
CA ASN A 91 10.15 -15.24 8.52
C ASN A 91 10.71 -16.54 9.11
N ALA A 92 10.93 -17.57 8.30
CA ALA A 92 11.63 -18.79 8.71
C ALA A 92 13.16 -18.60 8.74
N ALA A 93 13.71 -17.66 7.96
CA ALA A 93 15.15 -17.45 7.82
C ALA A 93 15.71 -16.38 8.77
N VAL A 94 14.90 -15.39 9.15
CA VAL A 94 15.34 -14.27 10.01
C VAL A 94 14.28 -13.94 11.06
N ASP A 95 14.70 -13.25 12.13
CA ASP A 95 13.74 -12.68 13.08
C ASP A 95 12.88 -11.62 12.36
N PRO A 96 11.55 -11.83 12.26
CA PRO A 96 10.69 -11.00 11.43
C PRO A 96 10.51 -9.60 12.03
N ARG A 97 10.69 -9.42 13.35
CA ARG A 97 10.61 -8.12 13.99
C ARG A 97 11.87 -7.30 13.75
N VAL A 98 13.04 -7.91 13.86
CA VAL A 98 14.31 -7.25 13.53
C VAL A 98 14.31 -6.81 12.07
N ALA A 99 13.94 -7.70 11.15
CA ALA A 99 13.92 -7.39 9.73
C ALA A 99 12.90 -6.30 9.36
N LEU A 100 11.69 -6.30 9.96
CA LEU A 100 10.72 -5.22 9.77
C LEU A 100 11.22 -3.87 10.30
N CYS A 101 11.85 -3.84 11.48
CA CYS A 101 12.43 -2.64 12.06
C CYS A 101 13.57 -2.07 11.19
N LEU A 102 14.44 -2.93 10.65
CA LEU A 102 15.50 -2.52 9.73
C LEU A 102 14.94 -1.95 8.43
N LEU A 103 13.90 -2.59 7.87
CA LEU A 103 13.20 -2.07 6.69
C LEU A 103 12.56 -0.71 6.95
N LEU A 104 11.90 -0.53 8.09
CA LEU A 104 11.32 0.74 8.51
C LEU A 104 12.39 1.83 8.66
N ALA A 105 13.49 1.52 9.36
CA ALA A 105 14.60 2.45 9.55
C ALA A 105 15.23 2.87 8.22
N LEU A 106 15.52 1.91 7.32
CA LEU A 106 16.05 2.19 5.99
C LEU A 106 15.09 3.07 5.18
N THR A 107 13.79 2.76 5.22
CA THR A 107 12.76 3.53 4.52
C THR A 107 12.72 4.97 5.04
N ALA A 108 12.68 5.17 6.36
CA ALA A 108 12.68 6.49 6.98
C ALA A 108 13.96 7.29 6.65
N ILE A 109 15.14 6.65 6.72
CA ILE A 109 16.43 7.29 6.39
C ILE A 109 16.44 7.77 4.94
N LEU A 110 15.95 6.96 4.00
CA LEU A 110 15.96 7.34 2.58
C LEU A 110 14.98 8.47 2.26
N TRP A 111 13.86 8.55 2.99
CA TRP A 111 12.95 9.70 2.94
C TRP A 111 13.57 10.96 3.56
N LEU A 112 14.25 10.84 4.71
CA LEU A 112 15.02 11.94 5.30
C LEU A 112 16.15 12.44 4.38
N ALA A 113 16.68 11.56 3.54
CA ALA A 113 17.72 11.89 2.59
C ALA A 113 17.19 12.40 1.24
N LEU A 114 15.87 12.52 1.01
CA LEU A 114 15.33 12.76 -0.33
C LEU A 114 15.89 14.05 -0.98
N PRO A 115 16.49 13.97 -2.19
CA PRO A 115 17.09 15.13 -2.84
C PRO A 115 16.01 16.13 -3.29
N GLY A 116 16.35 17.42 -3.34
CA GLY A 116 15.47 18.48 -3.85
C GLY A 116 14.40 18.98 -2.88
N LEU A 117 14.39 18.48 -1.63
CA LEU A 117 13.54 18.99 -0.54
C LEU A 117 14.31 19.89 0.42
N ALA A 118 13.61 20.85 1.03
CA ALA A 118 14.12 21.63 2.16
C ALA A 118 14.31 20.73 3.40
N LEU A 119 15.18 21.12 4.34
CA LEU A 119 15.48 20.31 5.53
C LEU A 119 14.21 19.96 6.32
N TRP A 120 13.33 20.94 6.56
CA TRP A 120 12.09 20.70 7.31
C TRP A 120 11.15 19.75 6.57
N GLU A 121 11.08 19.80 5.23
CA GLU A 121 10.26 18.88 4.43
C GLU A 121 10.78 17.45 4.54
N ARG A 122 12.11 17.28 4.50
CA ARG A 122 12.74 15.97 4.67
C ARG A 122 12.40 15.38 6.04
N VAL A 123 12.59 16.17 7.10
CA VAL A 123 12.28 15.77 8.48
C VAL A 123 10.79 15.44 8.61
N ALA A 124 9.90 16.30 8.12
CA ALA A 124 8.47 16.10 8.18
C ALA A 124 8.04 14.80 7.47
N VAL A 125 8.53 14.56 6.25
CA VAL A 125 8.21 13.33 5.50
C VAL A 125 8.73 12.09 6.23
N GLY A 126 9.97 12.11 6.71
CA GLY A 126 10.54 10.99 7.46
C GLY A 126 9.73 10.67 8.73
N LEU A 127 9.35 11.68 9.51
CA LEU A 127 8.51 11.52 10.69
C LEU A 127 7.10 11.04 10.35
N LEU A 128 6.51 11.53 9.25
CA LEU A 128 5.17 11.11 8.82
C LEU A 128 5.16 9.69 8.24
N VAL A 129 6.26 9.22 7.66
CA VAL A 129 6.44 7.80 7.27
C VAL A 129 6.51 6.91 8.50
N LEU A 130 7.25 7.31 9.53
CA LEU A 130 7.29 6.62 10.82
C LEU A 130 5.92 6.61 11.50
N ALA A 131 5.22 7.75 11.49
CA ALA A 131 3.86 7.88 12.03
C ALA A 131 2.85 7.02 11.26
N GLY A 132 2.91 7.03 9.92
CA GLY A 132 2.07 6.17 9.07
C GLY A 132 2.36 4.68 9.26
N SER A 133 3.54 4.35 9.77
CA SER A 133 3.97 3.00 10.12
C SER A 133 3.86 2.70 11.62
N TRP A 134 3.09 3.48 12.39
CA TRP A 134 3.00 3.35 13.85
C TRP A 134 2.73 1.93 14.34
N GLN A 135 1.83 1.21 13.67
CA GLN A 135 1.49 -0.14 14.05
C GLN A 135 2.65 -1.13 13.82
N ALA A 136 3.64 -0.82 12.97
CA ALA A 136 4.81 -1.68 12.77
C ALA A 136 5.60 -1.91 14.07
N PHE A 137 5.44 -1.05 15.09
CA PHE A 137 6.04 -1.23 16.41
C PHE A 137 5.32 -2.26 17.29
N ALA A 138 4.08 -2.65 16.95
CA ALA A 138 3.33 -3.67 17.65
C ALA A 138 3.91 -5.08 17.36
N ALA A 139 3.94 -5.94 18.38
CA ALA A 139 4.58 -7.26 18.30
C ALA A 139 4.00 -8.17 17.21
N TYR A 140 2.73 -8.00 16.85
CA TYR A 140 2.06 -8.82 15.84
C TYR A 140 2.32 -8.36 14.40
N SER A 141 2.79 -7.13 14.19
CA SER A 141 2.84 -6.49 12.87
C SER A 141 3.85 -7.14 11.92
N SER A 142 4.87 -7.81 12.47
CA SER A 142 5.83 -8.60 11.71
C SER A 142 5.19 -9.77 10.94
N TRP A 143 3.94 -10.14 11.26
CA TRP A 143 3.17 -11.21 10.61
C TRP A 143 2.12 -10.69 9.62
N VAL A 144 1.97 -9.38 9.48
CA VAL A 144 0.97 -8.75 8.60
C VAL A 144 1.64 -8.36 7.28
N HIS A 145 1.21 -8.99 6.19
CA HIS A 145 1.84 -8.91 4.86
C HIS A 145 1.79 -7.49 4.28
N GLU A 146 0.72 -6.76 4.59
CA GLU A 146 0.46 -5.40 4.14
C GLU A 146 1.53 -4.42 4.65
N TYR A 147 2.05 -4.57 5.87
CA TYR A 147 3.11 -3.69 6.37
C TYR A 147 4.41 -3.87 5.60
N TRP A 148 4.82 -5.11 5.38
CA TRP A 148 6.02 -5.42 4.62
C TRP A 148 5.92 -4.88 3.20
N ALA A 149 4.81 -5.18 2.51
CA ALA A 149 4.58 -4.67 1.17
C ALA A 149 4.52 -3.14 1.14
N GLY A 150 3.77 -2.52 2.07
CA GLY A 150 3.65 -1.07 2.14
C GLY A 150 4.96 -0.35 2.42
N LEU A 151 5.81 -0.90 3.29
CA LEU A 151 7.14 -0.34 3.54
C LEU A 151 8.05 -0.50 2.33
N LEU A 152 8.01 -1.64 1.64
CA LEU A 152 8.76 -1.84 0.40
C LEU A 152 8.30 -0.91 -0.73
N LEU A 153 7.01 -0.59 -0.81
CA LEU A 153 6.48 0.40 -1.77
C LEU A 153 6.89 1.83 -1.39
N ALA A 154 6.83 2.18 -0.10
CA ALA A 154 7.33 3.47 0.38
C ALA A 154 8.85 3.61 0.16
N LEU A 155 9.61 2.53 0.36
CA LEU A 155 11.03 2.43 0.06
C LEU A 155 11.29 2.59 -1.43
N SER A 156 10.52 1.90 -2.29
CA SER A 156 10.57 2.04 -3.75
C SER A 156 10.43 3.50 -4.18
N ALA A 157 9.43 4.21 -3.63
CA ALA A 157 9.22 5.63 -3.91
C ALA A 157 10.37 6.53 -3.42
N ALA A 158 10.98 6.23 -2.26
CA ALA A 158 12.13 6.98 -1.73
C ALA A 158 13.43 6.76 -2.54
N ILE A 159 13.62 5.55 -3.08
CA ILE A 159 14.79 5.17 -3.88
C ILE A 159 14.67 5.71 -5.31
N TYR A 160 13.45 5.81 -5.85
CA TYR A 160 13.21 6.13 -7.25
C TYR A 160 13.98 7.34 -7.80
N PRO A 161 14.11 8.48 -7.07
CA PRO A 161 14.89 9.63 -7.56
C PRO A 161 16.39 9.36 -7.72
N ARG A 162 16.92 8.33 -7.07
CA ARG A 162 18.33 7.92 -7.12
C ARG A 162 18.57 6.80 -8.11
N SER A 163 17.67 5.82 -8.15
CA SER A 163 17.78 4.66 -9.03
C SER A 163 16.42 4.04 -9.31
N ALA A 164 15.95 4.17 -10.55
CA ALA A 164 14.72 3.52 -10.98
C ALA A 164 14.80 1.99 -10.89
N TRP A 165 15.97 1.40 -11.14
CA TRP A 165 16.17 -0.06 -11.09
C TRP A 165 16.02 -0.61 -9.68
N LEU A 166 16.65 0.02 -8.69
CA LEU A 166 16.50 -0.41 -7.28
C LEU A 166 15.08 -0.19 -6.77
N ALA A 167 14.40 0.87 -7.23
CA ALA A 167 13.00 1.09 -6.92
C ALA A 167 12.10 -0.02 -7.50
N ILE A 168 12.36 -0.46 -8.74
CA ILE A 168 11.65 -1.59 -9.37
C ILE A 168 11.89 -2.88 -8.57
N VAL A 169 13.12 -3.15 -8.12
CA VAL A 169 13.43 -4.31 -7.29
C VAL A 169 12.66 -4.27 -5.96
N ALA A 170 12.60 -3.12 -5.29
CA ALA A 170 11.82 -2.97 -4.06
C ALA A 170 10.31 -3.18 -4.31
N ALA A 171 9.77 -2.67 -5.41
CA ALA A 171 8.37 -2.89 -5.77
C ALA A 171 8.09 -4.36 -6.14
N LEU A 172 9.01 -5.03 -6.84
CA LEU A 172 8.92 -6.47 -7.12
C LEU A 172 8.89 -7.28 -5.81
N ALA A 173 9.76 -6.96 -4.86
CA ALA A 173 9.75 -7.60 -3.54
C ALA A 173 8.40 -7.39 -2.82
N ALA A 174 7.82 -6.19 -2.91
CA ALA A 174 6.51 -5.90 -2.32
C ALA A 174 5.41 -6.78 -2.92
N VAL A 175 5.36 -6.91 -4.25
CA VAL A 175 4.30 -7.70 -4.92
C VAL A 175 4.46 -9.20 -4.73
N LEU A 176 5.69 -9.69 -4.56
CA LEU A 176 5.96 -11.09 -4.21
C LEU A 176 5.61 -11.43 -2.76
N ILE A 177 5.51 -10.45 -1.87
CA ILE A 177 4.95 -10.62 -0.53
C ILE A 177 3.43 -10.50 -0.56
N ARG A 178 2.92 -9.51 -1.32
CA ARG A 178 1.49 -9.21 -1.36
C ARG A 178 1.03 -8.75 -2.73
N GLU A 179 0.11 -9.51 -3.31
CA GLU A 179 -0.51 -9.25 -4.61
C GLU A 179 -1.22 -7.89 -4.70
N LEU A 180 -1.68 -7.34 -3.57
CA LEU A 180 -2.28 -5.99 -3.51
C LEU A 180 -1.30 -4.86 -3.84
N ALA A 181 0.01 -5.15 -3.95
CA ALA A 181 1.00 -4.19 -4.41
C ALA A 181 1.02 -4.03 -5.94
N LEU A 182 0.38 -4.93 -6.70
CA LEU A 182 0.38 -4.91 -8.17
C LEU A 182 -0.04 -3.56 -8.79
N PRO A 183 -1.06 -2.84 -8.27
CA PRO A 183 -1.44 -1.52 -8.80
C PRO A 183 -0.29 -0.51 -8.82
N PHE A 184 0.66 -0.60 -7.88
CA PHE A 184 1.84 0.27 -7.85
C PHE A 184 2.75 0.02 -9.06
N LEU A 185 3.03 -1.25 -9.38
CA LEU A 185 3.88 -1.64 -10.51
C LEU A 185 3.20 -1.28 -11.85
N LEU A 186 1.90 -1.53 -11.96
CA LEU A 186 1.12 -1.17 -13.15
C LEU A 186 1.15 0.35 -13.39
N LEU A 187 0.96 1.14 -12.34
CA LEU A 187 1.08 2.59 -12.44
C LEU A 187 2.51 3.00 -12.82
N GLY A 188 3.53 2.31 -12.31
CA GLY A 188 4.93 2.54 -12.65
C GLY A 188 5.21 2.34 -14.14
N ALA A 189 4.69 1.24 -14.70
CA ALA A 189 4.75 0.95 -16.13
C ALA A 189 4.04 2.04 -16.96
N VAL A 190 2.83 2.45 -16.57
CA VAL A 190 2.08 3.53 -17.24
C VAL A 190 2.86 4.85 -17.21
N PHE A 191 3.50 5.18 -16.07
CA PHE A 191 4.30 6.39 -15.94
C PHE A 191 5.59 6.34 -16.77
N ALA A 192 6.22 5.17 -16.90
CA ALA A 192 7.39 4.99 -17.76
C ALA A 192 7.02 5.08 -19.24
N LEU A 193 5.93 4.44 -19.66
CA LEU A 193 5.41 4.47 -21.04
C LEU A 193 4.98 5.88 -21.45
N SER A 194 4.16 6.54 -20.63
CA SER A 194 3.73 7.93 -20.89
C SER A 194 4.89 8.93 -20.90
N GLY A 195 5.96 8.63 -20.16
CA GLY A 195 7.21 9.40 -20.17
C GLY A 195 8.16 9.01 -21.30
N ARG A 196 7.82 8.04 -22.15
CA ARG A 196 8.70 7.45 -23.19
C ARG A 196 10.05 6.96 -22.64
N ARG A 197 10.10 6.57 -21.36
CA ARG A 197 11.28 6.03 -20.67
C ARG A 197 11.34 4.52 -20.91
N TRP A 198 11.64 4.12 -22.14
CA TRP A 198 11.54 2.73 -22.58
C TRP A 198 12.33 1.74 -21.74
N ARG A 199 13.54 2.11 -21.31
CA ARG A 199 14.36 1.25 -20.43
C ARG A 199 13.65 0.94 -19.11
N GLU A 200 12.99 1.93 -18.52
CA GLU A 200 12.20 1.72 -17.30
C GLU A 200 10.90 0.98 -17.60
N ALA A 201 10.24 1.27 -18.73
CA ALA A 201 9.04 0.55 -19.13
C ALA A 201 9.30 -0.95 -19.25
N VAL A 202 10.45 -1.33 -19.82
CA VAL A 202 10.94 -2.72 -19.85
C VAL A 202 11.20 -3.25 -18.45
N GLY A 203 11.82 -2.47 -17.56
CA GLY A 203 12.06 -2.89 -16.17
C GLY A 203 10.77 -3.15 -15.37
N TRP A 204 9.80 -2.24 -15.43
CA TRP A 204 8.48 -2.42 -14.82
C TRP A 204 7.74 -3.60 -15.44
N GLY A 205 7.76 -3.73 -16.77
CA GLY A 205 7.16 -4.85 -17.50
C GLY A 205 7.76 -6.18 -17.07
N ALA A 206 9.09 -6.27 -16.99
CA ALA A 206 9.79 -7.48 -16.54
C ALA A 206 9.41 -7.86 -15.10
N ALA A 207 9.34 -6.88 -14.18
CA ALA A 207 8.89 -7.13 -12.81
C ALA A 207 7.45 -7.67 -12.75
N ILE A 208 6.54 -7.11 -13.54
CA ILE A 208 5.16 -7.60 -13.66
C ILE A 208 5.13 -9.02 -14.24
N THR A 209 5.94 -9.32 -15.25
CA THR A 209 6.04 -10.66 -15.84
C THR A 209 6.58 -11.68 -14.84
N VAL A 210 7.63 -11.35 -14.10
CA VAL A 210 8.17 -12.22 -13.04
C VAL A 210 7.10 -12.51 -11.99
N PHE A 211 6.37 -11.48 -11.55
CA PHE A 211 5.26 -11.68 -10.61
C PHE A 211 4.15 -12.56 -11.21
N ALA A 212 3.77 -12.37 -12.47
CA ALA A 212 2.75 -13.18 -13.12
C ALA A 212 3.15 -14.66 -13.21
N ILE A 213 4.42 -14.95 -13.54
CA ILE A 213 4.97 -16.32 -13.55
C ILE A 213 4.94 -16.91 -12.13
N ALA A 214 5.40 -16.16 -11.13
CA ALA A 214 5.38 -16.60 -9.73
C ALA A 214 3.94 -16.87 -9.24
N LEU A 215 2.98 -16.03 -9.61
CA LEU A 215 1.57 -16.18 -9.25
C LEU A 215 0.94 -17.40 -9.95
N ALA A 216 1.29 -17.66 -11.21
CA ALA A 216 0.83 -18.84 -11.93
C ALA A 216 1.40 -20.13 -11.34
N ALA A 217 2.70 -20.15 -11.01
CA ALA A 217 3.33 -21.26 -10.31
C ALA A 217 2.68 -21.48 -8.93
N HIS A 218 2.43 -20.40 -8.19
CA HIS A 218 1.72 -20.46 -6.91
C HIS A 218 0.31 -21.05 -7.06
N ALA A 219 -0.47 -20.59 -8.04
CA ALA A 219 -1.79 -21.13 -8.32
C ALA A 219 -1.74 -22.63 -8.63
N HIS A 220 -0.76 -23.07 -9.45
CA HIS A 220 -0.56 -24.48 -9.76
C HIS A 220 -0.27 -25.30 -8.50
N GLU A 221 0.69 -24.89 -7.68
CA GLU A 221 1.04 -25.58 -6.43
C GLU A 221 -0.14 -25.67 -5.46
N VAL A 222 -0.96 -24.61 -5.36
CA VAL A 222 -2.19 -24.66 -4.56
C VAL A 222 -3.12 -25.76 -5.08
N THR A 223 -3.28 -25.92 -6.40
CA THR A 223 -4.13 -26.99 -6.95
C THR A 223 -3.69 -28.39 -6.54
N LEU A 224 -2.39 -28.61 -6.32
CA LEU A 224 -1.84 -29.91 -5.92
C LEU A 224 -2.17 -30.28 -4.47
N VAL A 225 -2.53 -29.31 -3.61
CA VAL A 225 -2.85 -29.54 -2.18
C VAL A 225 -4.33 -29.40 -1.84
N LEU A 226 -5.17 -29.09 -2.83
CA LEU A 226 -6.61 -29.01 -2.67
C LEU A 226 -7.25 -30.40 -2.56
N LEU A 227 -8.21 -30.53 -1.67
CA LEU A 227 -9.06 -31.70 -1.49
C LEU A 227 -10.53 -31.38 -1.87
N PRO A 228 -11.33 -32.38 -2.25
CA PRO A 228 -12.77 -32.24 -2.31
C PRO A 228 -13.33 -31.79 -0.96
N GLY A 229 -14.22 -30.78 -0.96
CA GLY A 229 -14.82 -30.24 0.26
C GLY A 229 -14.03 -29.10 0.94
N ASP A 230 -12.85 -28.74 0.42
CA ASP A 230 -12.12 -27.57 0.94
C ASP A 230 -12.94 -26.28 0.84
N ARG A 231 -12.90 -25.49 1.91
CA ARG A 231 -13.74 -24.30 2.07
C ARG A 231 -13.44 -23.25 1.00
N VAL A 232 -14.51 -22.67 0.46
CA VAL A 232 -14.48 -21.58 -0.51
C VAL A 232 -14.65 -20.25 0.24
N SER A 233 -13.81 -19.28 -0.08
CA SER A 233 -13.90 -17.91 0.40
C SER A 233 -15.03 -17.17 -0.30
N GLU A 234 -15.62 -16.22 0.41
CA GLU A 234 -16.55 -15.26 -0.18
C GLU A 234 -15.83 -14.35 -1.19
N GLY A 235 -16.60 -13.83 -2.15
CA GLY A 235 -16.09 -12.85 -3.09
C GLY A 235 -15.65 -11.55 -2.41
N TRP A 236 -14.76 -10.80 -3.06
CA TRP A 236 -14.25 -9.51 -2.58
C TRP A 236 -15.12 -8.32 -3.02
N LEU A 237 -16.44 -8.43 -3.14
CA LEU A 237 -17.25 -7.26 -3.50
C LEU A 237 -18.03 -6.78 -2.27
N GLY A 238 -17.31 -6.15 -1.33
CA GLY A 238 -17.88 -5.67 -0.07
C GLY A 238 -18.59 -4.31 -0.14
N LEU A 239 -18.21 -3.46 -1.09
CA LEU A 239 -18.75 -2.10 -1.28
C LEU A 239 -18.84 -1.25 0.02
N PRO A 240 -17.78 -1.19 0.86
CA PRO A 240 -17.84 -0.48 2.13
C PRO A 240 -17.98 1.05 1.97
N GLY A 241 -17.65 1.59 0.79
CA GLY A 241 -17.75 3.01 0.48
C GLY A 241 -16.52 3.84 0.88
N TYR A 242 -16.40 5.01 0.28
CA TYR A 242 -15.25 5.92 0.45
C TYR A 242 -15.08 6.39 1.90
N ALA A 243 -16.17 6.81 2.57
CA ALA A 243 -16.11 7.29 3.95
C ALA A 243 -15.58 6.20 4.90
N THR A 244 -16.02 4.96 4.72
CA THR A 244 -15.51 3.81 5.48
C THR A 244 -14.03 3.55 5.19
N ALA A 245 -13.60 3.62 3.92
CA ALA A 245 -12.20 3.41 3.56
C ALA A 245 -11.28 4.46 4.22
N ILE A 246 -11.67 5.74 4.18
CA ILE A 246 -10.94 6.83 4.85
C ILE A 246 -10.92 6.66 6.36
N ASP A 247 -12.07 6.37 6.97
CA ASP A 247 -12.20 6.12 8.41
C ASP A 247 -11.24 5.02 8.88
N ARG A 248 -11.19 3.90 8.16
CA ARG A 248 -10.30 2.79 8.51
C ARG A 248 -8.83 3.15 8.38
N ILE A 249 -8.43 3.86 7.33
CA ILE A 249 -7.05 4.34 7.19
C ILE A 249 -6.69 5.32 8.32
N ALA A 250 -7.60 6.25 8.66
CA ALA A 250 -7.39 7.22 9.71
C ALA A 250 -7.20 6.54 11.08
N HIS A 251 -8.10 5.62 11.45
CA HIS A 251 -8.07 4.91 12.73
C HIS A 251 -6.96 3.85 12.83
N GLN A 252 -6.41 3.39 11.70
CA GLN A 252 -5.21 2.56 11.66
C GLN A 252 -3.91 3.38 11.76
N SER A 253 -4.00 4.71 11.79
CA SER A 253 -2.88 5.61 11.94
C SER A 253 -2.94 6.32 13.30
N PRO A 254 -1.90 7.10 13.67
CA PRO A 254 -1.96 7.97 14.84
C PRO A 254 -3.13 8.97 14.83
N LEU A 255 -3.76 9.23 13.67
CA LEU A 255 -4.96 10.07 13.58
C LEU A 255 -6.16 9.49 14.36
N GLY A 256 -6.17 8.18 14.66
CA GLY A 256 -7.24 7.54 15.41
C GLY A 256 -7.45 8.06 16.84
N VAL A 257 -6.53 8.88 17.37
CA VAL A 257 -6.71 9.59 18.66
C VAL A 257 -7.57 10.85 18.53
N LEU A 258 -7.77 11.34 17.31
CA LEU A 258 -8.53 12.56 17.04
C LEU A 258 -10.03 12.22 16.89
N PRO A 259 -10.93 13.19 17.08
CA PRO A 259 -12.34 13.01 16.76
C PRO A 259 -12.53 12.55 15.30
N PRO A 260 -13.43 11.60 15.00
CA PRO A 260 -13.52 10.99 13.67
C PRO A 260 -13.62 11.99 12.51
N PRO A 261 -14.45 13.06 12.56
CA PRO A 261 -14.52 14.02 11.46
C PRO A 261 -13.18 14.71 11.17
N VAL A 262 -12.38 14.96 12.21
CA VAL A 262 -11.05 15.59 12.08
C VAL A 262 -10.04 14.59 11.52
N ALA A 263 -10.03 13.36 12.06
CA ALA A 263 -9.16 12.29 11.60
C ALA A 263 -9.38 11.98 10.11
N ASP A 264 -10.65 11.83 9.71
CA ASP A 264 -11.05 11.52 8.34
C ASP A 264 -10.70 12.64 7.37
N THR A 265 -10.91 13.91 7.78
CA THR A 265 -10.55 15.07 6.97
C THR A 265 -9.04 15.11 6.73
N ILE A 266 -8.23 14.94 7.78
CA ILE A 266 -6.76 14.94 7.64
C ILE A 266 -6.31 13.76 6.77
N ALA A 267 -6.88 12.58 6.98
CA ALA A 267 -6.58 11.40 6.17
C ALA A 267 -6.91 11.62 4.68
N ALA A 268 -8.06 12.21 4.36
CA ALA A 268 -8.47 12.52 2.99
C ALA A 268 -7.55 13.54 2.29
N LEU A 269 -6.96 14.47 3.03
CA LEU A 269 -6.02 15.47 2.49
C LEU A 269 -4.63 14.90 2.18
N ALA A 270 -4.21 13.88 2.93
CA ALA A 270 -2.88 13.30 2.84
C ALA A 270 -2.45 12.89 1.41
N PRO A 271 -3.24 12.12 0.63
CA PRO A 271 -2.85 11.72 -0.73
C PRO A 271 -2.72 12.90 -1.70
N VAL A 272 -3.52 13.96 -1.52
CA VAL A 272 -3.47 15.16 -2.39
C VAL A 272 -2.24 16.02 -2.07
N GLY A 273 -1.80 16.01 -0.82
CA GLY A 273 -0.59 16.73 -0.40
C GLY A 273 0.63 16.41 -1.28
N TRP A 274 0.78 15.16 -1.74
CA TRP A 274 1.84 14.75 -2.68
C TRP A 274 1.95 15.61 -3.95
N LEU A 275 0.85 16.20 -4.41
CA LEU A 275 0.87 17.13 -5.56
C LEU A 275 1.69 18.40 -5.29
N GLY A 276 1.93 18.74 -4.02
CA GLY A 276 2.79 19.84 -3.60
C GLY A 276 4.26 19.68 -4.04
N LEU A 277 4.73 18.46 -4.34
CA LEU A 277 6.05 18.22 -4.94
C LEU A 277 6.17 18.77 -6.37
N ARG A 278 5.04 18.94 -7.05
CA ARG A 278 4.93 19.48 -8.42
C ARG A 278 5.82 18.77 -9.45
N ASN A 279 5.98 17.47 -9.27
CA ASN A 279 6.78 16.61 -10.14
C ASN A 279 6.07 15.27 -10.42
N ARG A 280 6.67 14.43 -11.27
CA ARG A 280 6.09 13.13 -11.63
C ARG A 280 5.92 12.19 -10.43
N THR A 281 6.83 12.23 -9.46
CA THR A 281 6.74 11.42 -8.23
C THR A 281 5.53 11.81 -7.38
N GLY A 282 5.29 13.11 -7.19
CA GLY A 282 4.12 13.60 -6.47
C GLY A 282 2.80 13.20 -7.12
N LEU A 283 2.72 13.33 -8.46
CA LEU A 283 1.54 12.89 -9.21
C LEU A 283 1.36 11.37 -9.12
N PHE A 284 2.44 10.60 -9.25
CA PHE A 284 2.42 9.14 -9.11
C PHE A 284 1.89 8.71 -7.75
N MET A 285 2.43 9.25 -6.66
CA MET A 285 2.00 8.91 -5.30
C MET A 285 0.55 9.31 -5.05
N CYS A 286 0.13 10.49 -5.51
CA CYS A 286 -1.26 10.93 -5.39
C CYS A 286 -2.23 9.95 -6.10
N LEU A 287 -1.94 9.59 -7.35
CA LEU A 287 -2.78 8.66 -8.12
C LEU A 287 -2.77 7.24 -7.54
N TYR A 288 -1.62 6.75 -7.09
CA TYR A 288 -1.52 5.45 -6.43
C TYR A 288 -2.39 5.40 -5.17
N LEU A 289 -2.23 6.38 -4.27
CA LEU A 289 -2.94 6.41 -2.99
C LEU A 289 -4.46 6.60 -3.18
N ILE A 290 -4.88 7.48 -4.09
CA ILE A 290 -6.31 7.65 -4.42
C ILE A 290 -6.88 6.38 -5.08
N GLY A 291 -6.13 5.76 -5.99
CA GLY A 291 -6.52 4.50 -6.60
C GLY A 291 -6.68 3.38 -5.58
N MET A 292 -5.81 3.34 -4.57
CA MET A 292 -5.93 2.39 -3.47
C MET A 292 -7.12 2.70 -2.56
N VAL A 293 -7.48 3.96 -2.32
CA VAL A 293 -8.75 4.28 -1.64
C VAL A 293 -9.96 3.84 -2.45
N ALA A 294 -9.96 4.06 -3.76
CA ALA A 294 -11.04 3.58 -4.62
C ALA A 294 -11.16 2.05 -4.56
N PHE A 295 -10.03 1.34 -4.57
CA PHE A 295 -10.01 -0.11 -4.33
C PHE A 295 -10.60 -0.47 -2.96
N LEU A 296 -10.18 0.22 -1.89
CA LEU A 296 -10.66 -0.03 -0.53
C LEU A 296 -12.14 0.35 -0.31
N ALA A 297 -12.69 1.24 -1.13
CA ALA A 297 -14.09 1.62 -1.10
C ALA A 297 -15.01 0.60 -1.80
N ILE A 298 -14.45 -0.24 -2.68
CA ILE A 298 -15.21 -1.15 -3.54
C ILE A 298 -15.08 -2.60 -3.08
N PHE A 299 -13.86 -3.06 -2.78
CA PHE A 299 -13.58 -4.49 -2.67
C PHE A 299 -13.59 -5.06 -1.23
N PRO A 300 -12.91 -4.47 -0.24
CA PRO A 300 -12.83 -5.06 1.09
C PRO A 300 -14.21 -5.33 1.69
N ARG A 301 -14.44 -6.57 2.10
CA ARG A 301 -15.42 -6.89 3.13
C ARG A 301 -14.87 -6.54 4.50
N ASP A 302 -15.71 -6.59 5.51
CA ASP A 302 -15.40 -6.18 6.88
C ASP A 302 -14.08 -6.73 7.45
N ASN A 303 -13.79 -8.01 7.23
CA ASN A 303 -12.56 -8.63 7.72
C ASN A 303 -11.33 -8.34 6.86
N ASN A 304 -11.48 -7.63 5.73
CA ASN A 304 -10.40 -7.23 4.82
C ASN A 304 -10.04 -5.74 4.95
N LEU A 305 -10.67 -4.99 5.86
CA LEU A 305 -10.43 -3.55 6.02
C LEU A 305 -8.99 -3.22 6.48
N PHE A 306 -8.23 -4.21 6.95
CA PHE A 306 -6.80 -4.08 7.21
C PHE A 306 -5.94 -3.97 5.92
N TRP A 307 -6.52 -4.15 4.73
CA TRP A 307 -5.80 -3.94 3.47
C TRP A 307 -5.29 -2.51 3.31
N GLY A 308 -5.88 -1.53 4.00
CA GLY A 308 -5.39 -0.14 4.06
C GLY A 308 -3.97 0.01 4.60
N LEU A 309 -3.46 -1.00 5.31
CA LEU A 309 -2.10 -0.99 5.85
C LEU A 309 -1.02 -1.00 4.76
N ILE A 310 -1.35 -1.43 3.53
CA ILE A 310 -0.41 -1.44 2.41
C ILE A 310 -0.01 -0.03 1.95
N ILE A 311 -0.86 0.97 2.21
CA ILE A 311 -0.56 2.37 1.87
C ILE A 311 -0.18 3.20 3.09
N ALA A 312 -0.37 2.68 4.30
CA ALA A 312 -0.16 3.42 5.55
C ALA A 312 1.23 4.06 5.66
N PRO A 313 2.35 3.40 5.30
CA PRO A 313 3.69 4.00 5.41
C PRO A 313 3.88 5.27 4.57
N ALA A 314 3.22 5.38 3.41
CA ALA A 314 3.33 6.55 2.54
C ALA A 314 2.12 7.50 2.62
N TRP A 315 1.07 7.12 3.35
CA TRP A 315 -0.20 7.84 3.40
C TRP A 315 0.00 9.24 4.00
N LEU A 316 0.39 9.30 5.28
CA LEU A 316 0.53 10.56 6.02
C LEU A 316 1.66 11.45 5.50
N ALA A 317 2.66 10.87 4.84
CA ALA A 317 3.81 11.60 4.29
C ALA A 317 3.43 12.72 3.31
N GLY A 318 2.30 12.60 2.62
CA GLY A 318 1.81 13.66 1.73
C GLY A 318 1.46 14.97 2.46
N LEU A 319 1.13 14.90 3.77
CA LEU A 319 0.80 16.09 4.58
C LEU A 319 1.97 17.08 4.66
N ALA A 320 3.22 16.60 4.58
CA ALA A 320 4.41 17.45 4.58
C ALA A 320 4.43 18.46 3.42
N PHE A 321 3.73 18.17 2.33
CA PHE A 321 3.74 18.96 1.11
C PHE A 321 2.50 19.84 0.93
N LEU A 322 1.54 19.79 1.87
CA LEU A 322 0.36 20.67 1.85
C LEU A 322 0.72 22.16 1.81
N PRO A 323 1.74 22.66 2.55
CA PRO A 323 2.12 24.07 2.45
C PRO A 323 2.58 24.47 1.03
N ARG A 324 3.32 23.60 0.33
CA ARG A 324 3.72 23.83 -1.06
C ARG A 324 2.51 23.85 -1.98
N LEU A 325 1.58 22.92 -1.78
CA LEU A 325 0.36 22.81 -2.57
C LEU A 325 -0.52 24.06 -2.41
N ALA A 326 -0.73 24.52 -1.17
CA ALA A 326 -1.47 25.75 -0.88
C ALA A 326 -0.83 26.97 -1.54
N GLY A 327 0.50 27.10 -1.44
CA GLY A 327 1.24 28.17 -2.11
C GLY A 327 1.11 28.12 -3.64
N TRP A 328 1.04 26.93 -4.24
CA TRP A 328 0.81 26.78 -5.68
C TRP A 328 -0.63 27.12 -6.09
N LEU A 329 -1.64 26.69 -5.32
CA LEU A 329 -3.03 27.04 -5.58
C LEU A 329 -3.22 28.57 -5.63
N ALA A 330 -2.56 29.29 -4.71
CA ALA A 330 -2.58 30.74 -4.65
C ALA A 330 -1.83 31.42 -5.82
N ARG A 331 -0.62 30.94 -6.16
CA ARG A 331 0.27 31.62 -7.13
C ARG A 331 0.09 31.18 -8.60
N GLY A 332 -0.47 29.99 -8.85
CA GLY A 332 -0.63 29.43 -10.19
C GLY A 332 0.63 28.77 -10.78
N GLY A 333 0.53 28.31 -12.03
CA GLY A 333 1.59 27.62 -12.78
C GLY A 333 1.26 26.15 -13.12
N PRO A 334 2.12 25.44 -13.86
CA PRO A 334 1.91 24.03 -14.18
C PRO A 334 1.98 23.16 -12.92
N LEU A 335 1.16 22.09 -12.88
CA LEU A 335 1.12 21.13 -11.77
C LEU A 335 2.38 20.24 -11.76
N VAL A 336 2.87 19.82 -12.93
CA VAL A 336 4.15 19.12 -13.08
C VAL A 336 5.11 20.08 -13.78
N GLU A 337 6.21 20.44 -13.13
CA GLU A 337 7.24 21.27 -13.77
C GLU A 337 7.87 20.51 -14.96
N PRO A 338 8.00 21.14 -16.15
CA PRO A 338 8.70 20.51 -17.27
C PRO A 338 10.18 20.28 -16.92
N VAL A 339 10.72 19.15 -17.37
CA VAL A 339 12.12 18.78 -17.17
C VAL A 339 13.02 19.88 -17.76
N GLY A 340 13.80 20.57 -16.92
CA GLY A 340 14.72 21.65 -17.33
C GLY A 340 14.40 23.06 -16.79
N ALA A 341 13.32 23.26 -16.02
CA ALA A 341 12.94 24.60 -15.54
C ALA A 341 13.79 25.15 -14.36
N ARG A 342 14.73 24.35 -13.83
CA ARG A 342 15.70 24.77 -12.80
C ARG A 342 17.04 24.11 -13.08
N SER A 343 17.78 24.66 -14.03
CA SER A 343 19.24 24.55 -14.11
C SER A 343 19.84 25.85 -13.61
#